data_AF-A0A7Z9BPI1-F1
#
_entry.id   AF-A0A7Z9BPI1-F1
#
_cell.length_a   1.000
_cell.length_b   1.000
_cell.length_c   1.000
_cell.angle_alpha   90.00
_cell.angle_beta   90.00
_cell.angle_gamma   90.00
#
_symmetry.space_group_name_H-M   'P 1'
#
loop_
_entity.id
_entity.type
_entity.pdbx_description
1 polymer ?
#
loop_
_entity_poly.entity_id
_entity_poly.type
_entity_poly.pdbx_seq_one_letter_code
_entity_poly.pdbx_strand_id
1 'polypeptide(L)' 'MTQITLAELPETLQTLINQAKKTGETLTIIQDGIPFAIISPVQKKSLLQTLSTLEPLDEDFADVDEGLLPLDDIEF' A
#
# COMPACT_ATOMS: atom_id res chain seq x y z
N MET A 1 7.10 -19.52 -10.20
CA MET A 1 5.95 -18.62 -10.40
C MET A 1 6.18 -17.87 -11.69
N THR A 2 5.21 -17.87 -12.61
CA THR A 2 5.33 -17.12 -13.88
C THR A 2 4.95 -15.67 -13.61
N GLN A 3 5.87 -14.74 -13.84
CA GLN A 3 5.57 -13.30 -13.83
C GLN A 3 5.41 -12.85 -15.28
N ILE A 4 4.35 -12.09 -15.54
CA ILE A 4 4.06 -11.42 -16.82
C ILE A 4 3.91 -9.93 -16.54
N THR A 5 4.40 -9.09 -17.45
CA THR A 5 4.33 -7.64 -17.28
C THR A 5 3.01 -7.09 -17.81
N LEU A 6 2.54 -5.94 -17.30
CA LEU A 6 1.30 -5.32 -17.77
C LEU A 6 1.34 -5.00 -19.28
N ALA A 7 2.52 -4.67 -19.81
CA ALA A 7 2.72 -4.36 -21.23
C ALA A 7 2.59 -5.59 -22.15
N GLU A 8 2.72 -6.80 -21.60
CA GLU A 8 2.53 -8.05 -22.34
C GLU A 8 1.05 -8.47 -22.40
N LEU A 9 0.18 -7.79 -21.66
CA LEU A 9 -1.24 -8.08 -21.65
C LEU A 9 -1.96 -7.42 -22.85
N PRO A 10 -3.01 -8.06 -23.39
CA PRO A 10 -3.92 -7.42 -24.33
C PRO A 10 -4.43 -6.07 -23.83
N GLU A 11 -4.57 -5.09 -24.74
CA GLU A 11 -5.03 -3.72 -24.45
C GLU A 11 -6.31 -3.65 -23.61
N THR A 12 -7.25 -4.55 -23.87
CA THR A 12 -8.50 -4.63 -23.11
C THR A 12 -8.25 -4.95 -21.63
N LEU A 13 -7.34 -5.88 -21.33
CA LEU A 13 -6.98 -6.21 -19.96
C LEU A 13 -6.18 -5.09 -19.30
N GLN A 14 -5.29 -4.43 -20.04
CA GLN A 14 -4.57 -3.26 -19.54
C GLN A 14 -5.54 -2.14 -19.13
N THR A 15 -6.56 -1.89 -19.95
CA THR A 15 -7.59 -0.87 -19.69
C THR A 15 -8.37 -1.19 -18.42
N LEU A 16 -8.83 -2.43 -18.25
CA LEU A 16 -9.55 -2.85 -17.04
C LEU A 16 -8.70 -2.74 -15.78
N ILE A 17 -7.42 -3.15 -15.85
CA ILE A 17 -6.48 -3.03 -14.73
C ILE A 17 -6.23 -1.55 -14.38
N ASN A 18 -6.05 -0.69 -15.38
CA ASN A 18 -5.88 0.74 -15.17
C ASN A 18 -7.14 1.40 -14.59
N GLN A 19 -8.33 0.94 -14.98
CA GLN A 19 -9.59 1.38 -14.40
C GLN A 19 -9.67 0.99 -12.92
N ALA A 20 -9.46 -0.28 -12.58
CA ALA A 20 -9.44 -0.74 -11.18
C ALA A 20 -8.39 0.00 -10.33
N LYS A 21 -7.21 0.28 -10.90
CA LYS A 21 -6.17 1.07 -10.25
C LYS A 21 -6.61 2.52 -10.01
N LYS A 22 -7.33 3.13 -10.97
CA LYS A 22 -7.79 4.52 -10.86
C LYS A 22 -8.95 4.68 -9.88
N THR A 23 -9.90 3.75 -9.89
CA THR A 23 -11.07 3.81 -8.99
C THR A 23 -10.76 3.27 -7.60
N GLY A 24 -9.77 2.39 -7.46
CA GLY A 24 -9.50 1.67 -6.23
C GLY A 24 -10.51 0.55 -5.95
N GLU A 25 -11.47 0.33 -6.86
CA GLU A 25 -12.54 -0.66 -6.71
C GLU A 25 -12.15 -2.00 -7.33
N THR A 26 -12.75 -3.06 -6.81
CA THR A 26 -12.58 -4.41 -7.34
C THR A 26 -13.47 -4.61 -8.56
N LEU A 27 -12.90 -5.09 -9.66
CA LEU A 27 -13.66 -5.51 -10.84
C LEU A 27 -13.86 -7.03 -10.82
N THR A 28 -15.10 -7.46 -11.03
CA THR A 28 -15.45 -8.88 -11.16
C THR A 28 -15.81 -9.18 -12.62
N ILE A 29 -15.10 -10.13 -13.22
CA ILE A 29 -15.39 -10.64 -14.55
C ILE A 29 -16.31 -11.85 -14.39
N ILE A 30 -17.50 -11.77 -14.98
CA ILE A 30 -18.53 -12.81 -14.92
C ILE A 30 -18.56 -13.53 -16.26
N GLN A 31 -18.56 -14.86 -16.23
CA GLN A 31 -18.75 -15.72 -17.39
C GLN A 31 -19.91 -16.68 -17.09
N ASP A 32 -20.89 -16.74 -17.99
CA ASP A 32 -22.08 -17.60 -17.86
C ASP A 32 -22.84 -17.42 -16.53
N GLY A 33 -22.86 -16.18 -16.02
CA GLY A 33 -23.51 -15.84 -14.75
C GLY A 33 -22.69 -16.20 -13.49
N ILE A 34 -21.49 -16.74 -13.66
CA ILE A 34 -20.59 -17.15 -12.57
C ILE A 34 -19.36 -16.23 -12.54
N PRO A 35 -18.91 -15.78 -11.35
CA PRO A 35 -17.64 -15.07 -11.23
C PRO A 35 -16.48 -15.94 -11.73
N PHE A 36 -15.81 -15.49 -12.79
CA PHE A 36 -14.70 -16.18 -13.42
C PHE A 36 -13.35 -15.65 -12.92
N ALA A 37 -13.23 -14.33 -12.78
CA ALA A 37 -12.00 -13.70 -12.34
C ALA A 37 -12.27 -12.41 -11.56
N ILE A 38 -11.36 -12.06 -10.65
CA ILE A 38 -11.40 -10.84 -9.86
C ILE A 38 -10.10 -10.07 -10.09
N ILE A 39 -10.23 -8.79 -10.44
CA ILE A 39 -9.11 -7.85 -10.52
C ILE A 39 -9.27 -6.88 -9.35
N SER A 40 -8.42 -7.04 -8.33
CA SER A 40 -8.37 -6.14 -7.18
C SER A 40 -7.07 -5.33 -7.22
N PRO A 41 -7.12 -4.01 -7.06
CA PRO A 41 -5.91 -3.23 -6.82
C PRO A 41 -5.26 -3.71 -5.53
N VAL A 42 -3.94 -3.94 -5.58
CA VAL A 42 -3.17 -4.27 -4.38
C VAL A 42 -3.05 -2.99 -3.56
N GLN A 43 -3.82 -2.89 -2.48
CA GLN A 43 -3.66 -1.81 -1.54
C GLN A 43 -2.37 -2.05 -0.76
N LYS A 44 -1.34 -1.24 -1.03
CA LYS A 44 -0.23 -1.13 -0.08
C LYS A 44 -0.81 -0.57 1.20
N LYS A 45 -0.67 -1.31 2.30
CA LYS A 45 -1.01 -0.79 3.63
C LYS A 45 -0.33 0.57 3.77
N SER A 46 -1.09 1.61 4.07
CA SER A 46 -0.48 2.90 4.35
C SER A 46 0.38 2.76 5.61
N LEU A 47 1.41 3.60 5.74
CA LEU A 47 2.17 3.68 6.98
C LEU A 47 1.23 3.90 8.16
N LEU A 48 0.23 4.77 7.99
CA LEU A 48 -0.82 5.00 8.97
C LEU A 48 -1.58 3.73 9.34
N GLN A 49 -2.11 2.96 8.38
CA GLN A 49 -2.80 1.69 8.66
C GLN A 49 -1.90 0.70 9.40
N THR A 50 -0.60 0.69 9.12
CA THR A 50 0.36 -0.19 9.80
C THR A 50 0.56 0.27 11.24
N LEU A 51 0.76 1.57 11.46
CA LEU A 51 0.92 2.14 12.81
C LEU A 51 -0.37 2.01 13.63
N SER A 52 -1.56 2.09 13.01
CA SER A 52 -2.85 1.87 13.68
C SER A 52 -3.07 0.44 14.17
N THR A 53 -2.25 -0.53 13.73
CA THR A 53 -2.30 -1.91 14.23
C THR A 53 -1.35 -2.18 15.39
N LEU A 54 -0.51 -1.22 15.76
CA LEU A 54 0.41 -1.38 16.88
C LEU A 54 -0.32 -1.17 18.20
N GLU A 55 -0.05 -2.06 19.16
CA GLU A 55 -0.51 -1.89 20.53
C GLU A 55 0.24 -0.72 21.20
N PRO A 56 -0.39 -0.03 22.17
CA PRO A 56 0.32 0.93 22.99
C PRO A 56 1.55 0.29 23.63
N LEU A 57 2.67 1.01 23.63
CA LEU A 57 3.85 0.58 24.38
C LEU A 57 3.63 0.92 25.86
N ASP A 58 3.82 -0.08 26.73
CA ASP A 58 3.78 0.11 28.19
C ASP A 58 5.04 0.80 28.71
N GLU A 59 6.12 0.80 27.92
CA GLU A 59 7.39 1.43 28.23
C GLU A 59 7.48 2.83 27.64
N ASP A 60 8.06 3.75 28.41
CA ASP A 60 8.43 5.07 27.91
C ASP A 60 9.57 4.93 26.90
N PHE A 61 9.54 5.78 25.87
CA PHE A 61 10.67 5.88 24.95
C PHE A 61 11.90 6.33 25.74
N ALA A 62 13.01 5.63 25.56
CA ALA A 62 14.30 6.05 26.10
C ALA A 62 14.64 7.47 25.61
N ASP A 63 15.24 8.27 26.47
CA ASP A 63 15.77 9.58 26.09
C ASP A 63 16.96 9.38 25.14
N VAL A 64 16.68 9.46 23.84
CA VAL A 64 17.72 9.32 22.80
C VAL A 64 18.64 10.53 22.73
N ASP A 65 18.25 11.63 23.38
CA ASP A 65 19.03 12.86 23.45
C ASP A 65 19.97 12.87 24.67
N GLU A 66 19.88 11.87 25.55
CA GLU A 66 20.74 11.77 26.74
C GLU A 66 22.23 11.69 26.34
N GLY A 67 22.98 12.73 26.71
CA GLY A 67 24.41 12.82 26.42
C GLY A 67 24.74 13.26 24.99
N LEU A 68 23.74 13.61 24.16
CA LEU A 68 24.01 14.27 22.89
C LEU A 68 24.50 15.70 23.13
N LEU A 69 25.41 16.13 22.27
CA LEU A 69 25.82 17.53 22.24
C LEU A 69 24.63 18.39 21.81
N PRO A 70 24.51 19.62 22.35
CA PRO A 70 23.52 20.56 21.84
C PRO A 70 23.70 20.75 20.33
N LEU A 71 22.59 21.00 19.62
CA LEU A 71 22.68 21.31 18.20
C LEU A 71 23.50 22.59 18.02
N ASP A 72 24.49 22.53 17.14
CA ASP A 72 25.19 23.73 16.72
C ASP A 72 24.21 24.63 15.93
N ASP A 73 24.31 25.94 16.13
CA ASP A 73 23.58 27.00 15.41
C ASP A 73 22.07 27.18 15.74
N ILE A 74 21.68 27.11 17.02
CA ILE A 74 20.35 27.57 17.47
C ILE A 74 20.40 29.08 17.81
N GLU A 75 19.86 29.95 16.95
CA GLU A 75 19.52 31.33 17.31
C GLU A 75 18.08 31.38 17.88
N PHE A 76 17.90 31.95 19.08
CA PHE A 76 16.60 32.09 19.77
C PHE A 76 15.88 33.40 19.42
#